data_AF-W1Y4M6-F1
#
_entry.id   AF-W1Y4M6-F1
#
_cell.length_a   1.000
_cell.length_b   1.000
_cell.length_c   1.000
_cell.angle_alpha   90.00
_cell.angle_beta   90.00
_cell.angle_gamma   90.00
#
_symmetry.space_group_name_H-M   'P 1'
#
loop_
_entity.id
_entity.type
_entity.pdbx_description
1 polymer ?
#
loop_
_entity_poly.entity_id
_entity_poly.type
_entity_poly.pdbx_seq_one_letter_code
_entity_poly.pdbx_strand_id
1 'polypeptide(L)' 'GGGISGQAGAIRHGITRALMEYDESLRSELRKAGFVTRDARQVERKKVGLRKARRRPQFSKR' A
#
# COMPACT_ATOMS: atom_id res chain seq x y z
N GLY A 1 0.08 -10.85 -8.62
CA GLY A 1 0.80 -11.39 -7.46
C GLY A 1 1.77 -10.36 -6.90
N GLY A 2 2.10 -10.49 -5.62
CA GLY A 2 3.11 -9.74 -4.86
C GLY A 2 3.66 -10.65 -3.72
N GLY A 3 4.37 -10.12 -2.73
CA GLY A 3 4.85 -10.91 -1.58
C GLY A 3 3.76 -11.25 -0.55
N ILE A 4 4.07 -12.15 0.40
CA ILE A 4 3.14 -12.66 1.43
C ILE A 4 2.41 -11.52 2.17
N SER A 5 3.14 -10.49 2.60
CA SER A 5 2.56 -9.33 3.28
C SER A 5 1.60 -8.52 2.40
N GLY A 6 1.94 -8.33 1.11
CA GLY A 6 1.07 -7.63 0.16
C GLY A 6 -0.21 -8.40 -0.13
N GLN A 7 -0.12 -9.74 -0.18
CA GLN A 7 -1.29 -10.61 -0.35
C GLN A 7 -2.20 -10.57 0.88
N ALA A 8 -1.64 -10.64 2.10
CA ALA A 8 -2.41 -10.53 3.34
C ALA A 8 -3.19 -9.19 3.41
N GLY A 9 -2.55 -8.09 3.02
CA GLY A 9 -3.21 -6.78 2.94
C GLY A 9 -4.35 -6.73 1.92
N ALA A 10 -4.17 -7.38 0.76
CA ALA A 10 -5.19 -7.48 -0.28
C ALA A 10 -6.40 -8.33 0.17
N ILE A 11 -6.14 -9.48 0.80
CA ILE A 11 -7.18 -10.36 1.36
C ILE A 11 -8.00 -9.61 2.42
N ARG A 12 -7.32 -8.94 3.36
CA ARG A 12 -7.99 -8.11 4.37
C ARG A 12 -8.91 -7.07 3.74
N HIS A 13 -8.42 -6.34 2.74
CA HIS A 13 -9.21 -5.32 2.05
C HIS A 13 -10.40 -5.92 1.28
N GLY A 14 -10.25 -7.12 0.72
CA GLY A 14 -11.34 -7.88 0.10
C GLY A 14 -12.44 -8.27 1.10
N ILE A 15 -12.05 -8.82 2.26
CA ILE A 15 -12.99 -9.16 3.34
C ILE A 15 -13.76 -7.92 3.82
N THR A 16 -13.08 -6.77 3.96
CA THR A 16 -13.75 -5.51 4.35
C THR A 16 -14.82 -5.10 3.35
N ARG A 17 -14.60 -5.28 2.04
CA ARG A 17 -15.61 -4.98 1.01
C ARG A 17 -16.81 -5.92 1.11
N ALA A 18 -16.55 -7.22 1.28
CA ALA A 18 -17.61 -8.21 1.45
C ALA A 18 -18.46 -7.93 2.71
N LEU A 19 -17.85 -7.50 3.82
CA LEU A 19 -18.57 -7.14 5.04
C LEU A 19 -19.44 -5.89 4.85
N MET A 20 -18.98 -4.89 4.09
CA MET A 20 -19.79 -3.71 3.78
C MET A 20 -20.98 -4.03 2.87
N GLU A 21 -20.81 -4.95 1.91
CA GLU A 21 -21.92 -5.42 1.06
C GLU A 21 -22.95 -6.24 1.84
N TYR A 22 -22.51 -6.96 2.87
CA TYR A 22 -23.38 -7.73 3.77
C TYR A 22 -24.20 -6.83 4.70
N ASP A 23 -23.55 -5.84 5.33
CA ASP A 23 -24.21 -4.88 6.23
C ASP A 23 -23.54 -3.50 6.16
N GLU A 24 -24.29 -2.51 5.66
CA GLU A 24 -23.84 -1.13 5.51
C GLU A 24 -23.58 -0.46 6.88
N SER A 25 -24.20 -0.94 7.97
CA SER A 25 -24.02 -0.39 9.32
C SER A 25 -22.56 -0.51 9.79
N LEU A 26 -21.86 -1.56 9.35
CA LEU A 26 -20.47 -1.85 9.68
C LEU A 26 -19.48 -0.86 9.06
N ARG A 27 -19.90 -0.10 8.04
CA ARG A 27 -19.01 0.81 7.29
C ARG A 27 -18.37 1.87 8.19
N SER A 28 -19.11 2.42 9.15
CA SER A 28 -18.60 3.45 10.05
C SER A 28 -17.45 2.91 10.92
N GLU A 29 -17.65 1.73 11.50
CA GLU A 29 -16.65 1.07 12.35
C GLU A 29 -15.43 0.63 11.55
N LEU A 30 -15.64 -0.02 10.39
CA LEU A 30 -14.57 -0.47 9.51
C LEU A 30 -13.73 0.70 8.97
N ARG A 31 -14.37 1.85 8.71
CA ARG A 31 -13.66 3.07 8.29
C ARG A 31 -12.85 3.68 9.43
N LYS A 32 -13.39 3.73 10.65
CA LYS A 32 -12.65 4.17 11.85
C LYS A 32 -11.44 3.28 12.13
N ALA A 33 -11.59 1.97 11.93
CA ALA A 33 -10.49 0.99 12.06
C ALA A 33 -9.48 1.03 10.89
N GLY A 34 -9.75 1.82 9.83
CA GLY A 34 -8.82 2.01 8.71
C GLY A 34 -8.79 0.90 7.66
N PHE A 35 -9.75 -0.04 7.67
CA PHE A 35 -9.77 -1.17 6.74
C PHE A 35 -10.35 -0.83 5.36
N VAL A 36 -11.18 0.20 5.29
CA VAL A 36 -11.86 0.63 4.07
C VAL A 36 -10.90 1.32 3.09
N THR A 37 -9.84 1.96 3.58
CA THR A 37 -8.89 2.68 2.73
C THR A 37 -7.90 1.72 2.07
N ARG A 38 -7.80 1.77 0.75
CA ARG A 38 -6.76 1.04 0.00
C ARG A 38 -5.38 1.64 0.28
N ASP A 39 -4.39 0.79 0.52
CA ASP A 39 -3.00 1.22 0.59
C ASP A 39 -2.51 1.66 -0.81
N ALA A 40 -2.22 2.96 -0.96
CA ALA A 40 -1.76 3.56 -2.21
C ALA A 40 -0.23 3.47 -2.40
N ARG A 41 0.50 2.97 -1.39
CA ARG A 41 1.97 2.84 -1.45
C ARG A 41 2.37 1.86 -2.54
N GLN A 42 3.40 2.23 -3.28
CA GLN A 42 3.88 1.49 -4.42
C GLN A 42 5.38 1.74 -4.61
N VAL A 43 6.06 0.79 -5.24
CA VAL A 43 7.50 0.89 -5.46
C VAL A 43 7.79 1.99 -6.47
N GLU A 44 8.59 2.97 -6.07
CA GLU A 44 9.01 4.04 -6.96
C GLU A 44 9.94 3.53 -8.07
N ARG A 45 9.76 4.08 -9.27
CA ARG A 45 10.63 3.80 -10.41
C ARG A 45 12.07 4.26 -10.14
N LYS A 46 13.05 3.50 -10.62
CA LYS A 46 14.47 3.92 -10.68
C LYS A 46 14.65 5.09 -11.65
N LYS A 47 15.24 6.18 -11.18
CA LYS A 47 15.60 7.35 -12.00
C LYS A 47 17.02 7.20 -12.56
N VAL A 48 17.25 7.72 -13.77
CA VAL A 48 18.59 7.72 -14.40
C VAL A 48 19.57 8.51 -13.52
N GLY A 49 20.82 8.05 -13.44
CA GLY A 49 21.85 8.63 -12.57
C GLY A 49 21.76 8.23 -11.09
N LEU A 50 20.71 7.54 -10.66
CA LEU A 50 20.58 7.02 -9.29
C LEU A 50 20.85 5.51 -9.22
N ARG A 51 21.37 5.06 -8.08
CA ARG A 51 21.61 3.63 -7.79
C ARG A 51 20.30 2.88 -7.49
N LYS A 52 19.31 3.56 -6.92
CA LYS A 52 17.91 3.08 -6.68
C LYS A 52 16.93 4.26 -6.86
N ALA A 53 15.65 4.10 -6.57
CA ALA A 53 14.63 5.15 -6.73
C ALA A 53 15.05 6.54 -6.20
N ARG A 54 15.69 6.59 -5.01
CA ARG A 54 16.15 7.84 -4.38
C ARG A 54 17.65 7.85 -4.01
N ARG A 55 18.35 6.72 -4.12
CA ARG A 55 19.76 6.58 -3.68
C ARG A 55 20.72 7.21 -4.68
N ARG A 56 21.25 8.39 -4.34
CA ARG A 56 22.28 9.09 -5.12
C ARG A 56 23.65 8.41 -4.98
N PRO A 57 24.49 8.39 -6.03
CA PRO A 57 25.91 8.12 -5.85
C PRO A 57 26.56 9.22 -5.00
N GLN A 58 27.66 8.91 -4.34
CA GLN A 58 28.45 9.90 -3.63
C GLN A 58 29.07 10.88 -4.63
N PHE A 59 29.05 12.17 -4.29
CA PHE A 59 29.66 13.24 -5.08
C PHE A 59 30.89 13.77 -4.35
N SER A 60 32.00 13.95 -5.07
CA SER A 60 33.21 14.63 -4.58
C SER A 60 33.37 15.96 -5.33
N LYS A 61 33.59 17.05 -4.59
CA LYS A 61 33.75 18.42 -5.13
C LYS A 61 35.20 18.88 -5.27
N ARG A 62 36.15 18.06 -4.82
CA ARG A 62 37.57 18.38 -4.78
C ARG A 62 38.26 17.89 -6.04
#